data_AF-A0A7Y4UDQ1-F1
#
_entry.id   AF-A0A7Y4UDQ1-F1
#
_cell.length_a   1.000
_cell.length_b   1.000
_cell.length_c   1.000
_cell.angle_alpha   90.00
_cell.angle_beta   90.00
_cell.angle_gamma   90.00
#
_symmetry.space_group_name_H-M   'P 1'
#
loop_
_entity.id
_entity.type
_entity.pdbx_description
1 polymer ?
#
loop_
_entity_poly.entity_id
_entity_poly.type
_entity_poly.pdbx_seq_one_letter_code
_entity_poly.pdbx_strand_id
1 'polypeptide(L)'
;VRSAIESAELAESYGMPRERIILSAKCSDVQDLIDVYRELARRGPYALHLGLTEAGMGAKGIVASTAALAVLMQEGIGDTIRVSLTPQPNGDRTEEVIVAQQILQSLGIRSFTPQVTACPGCGRTTSTLFQEMADDIGKYLRGQMPIWREHYAGVEEMKVAVMGCVVNGPGESKHANLGISLPGTGEDPRAPVFVDGKLRVTLKGAQIVPEFIEILDQYVANRYGAK
;
A
#
# COMPACT_ATOMS: atom_id res chain seq x y z
N VAL A 1 0.34 -14.58 26.19
CA VAL A 1 1.13 -15.76 25.74
C VAL A 1 0.64 -17.06 26.33
N ARG A 2 0.88 -17.35 27.63
CA ARG A 2 0.58 -18.65 28.26
C ARG A 2 -0.82 -19.19 27.95
N SER A 3 -1.85 -18.37 28.15
CA SER A 3 -3.25 -18.75 27.86
C SER A 3 -3.49 -19.23 26.43
N ALA A 4 -2.86 -18.59 25.42
CA ALA A 4 -3.04 -18.98 24.02
C ALA A 4 -2.40 -20.34 23.72
N ILE A 5 -1.19 -20.58 24.27
CA ILE A 5 -0.48 -21.85 24.08
C ILE A 5 -1.19 -22.99 24.80
N GLU A 6 -1.57 -22.81 26.07
CA GLU A 6 -2.30 -23.83 26.83
C GLU A 6 -3.63 -24.20 26.15
N SER A 7 -4.31 -23.22 25.56
CA SER A 7 -5.55 -23.47 24.81
C SER A 7 -5.31 -24.23 23.51
N ALA A 8 -4.22 -23.97 22.78
CA ALA A 8 -3.85 -24.75 21.61
C ALA A 8 -3.47 -26.19 21.97
N GLU A 9 -2.64 -26.38 22.99
CA GLU A 9 -2.24 -27.71 23.49
C GLU A 9 -3.46 -28.52 23.94
N LEU A 10 -4.42 -27.86 24.61
CA LEU A 10 -5.68 -28.49 24.98
C LEU A 10 -6.50 -28.89 23.75
N ALA A 11 -6.62 -28.02 22.74
CA ALA A 11 -7.32 -28.36 21.50
C ALA A 11 -6.67 -29.56 20.78
N GLU A 12 -5.33 -29.61 20.73
CA GLU A 12 -4.59 -30.75 20.21
C GLU A 12 -4.88 -32.04 20.99
N SER A 13 -4.96 -31.96 22.33
CA SER A 13 -5.30 -33.12 23.17
C SER A 13 -6.70 -33.70 22.92
N TYR A 14 -7.63 -32.86 22.44
CA TYR A 14 -8.97 -33.28 22.01
C TYR A 14 -9.01 -33.80 20.56
N GLY A 15 -7.85 -33.88 19.88
CA GLY A 15 -7.72 -34.43 18.53
C GLY A 15 -7.81 -33.38 17.42
N MET A 16 -7.76 -32.08 17.73
CA MET A 16 -7.66 -31.05 16.69
C MET A 16 -6.24 -31.06 16.10
N PRO A 17 -6.07 -31.25 14.78
CA PRO A 17 -4.76 -31.13 14.15
C PRO A 17 -4.21 -29.72 14.29
N ARG A 18 -2.91 -29.59 14.56
CA ARG A 18 -2.22 -28.30 14.73
C ARG A 18 -2.42 -27.35 13.56
N GLU A 19 -2.44 -27.89 12.35
CA GLU A 19 -2.62 -27.14 11.09
C GLU A 19 -4.01 -26.50 10.99
N ARG A 20 -4.94 -26.86 11.88
CA ARG A 20 -6.27 -26.27 11.99
C ARG A 20 -6.39 -25.27 13.15
N ILE A 21 -5.27 -24.92 13.80
CA ILE A 21 -5.22 -23.98 14.91
C ILE A 21 -4.51 -22.71 14.48
N ILE A 22 -5.17 -21.56 14.68
CA ILE A 22 -4.60 -20.23 14.48
C ILE A 22 -4.62 -19.51 15.83
N LEU A 23 -3.49 -18.94 16.22
CA LEU A 23 -3.34 -18.24 17.49
C LEU A 23 -3.33 -16.73 17.31
N SER A 24 -3.90 -16.03 18.29
CA SER A 24 -3.70 -14.59 18.46
C SER A 24 -3.71 -14.24 19.94
N ALA A 25 -2.88 -13.27 20.33
CA ALA A 25 -2.91 -12.66 21.65
C ALA A 25 -2.67 -11.16 21.48
N LYS A 26 -3.76 -10.39 21.34
CA LYS A 26 -3.70 -8.98 20.98
C LYS A 26 -3.59 -8.09 22.22
N CYS A 27 -2.77 -7.05 22.10
CA CYS A 27 -2.62 -5.96 23.04
C CYS A 27 -2.90 -4.63 22.31
N SER A 28 -3.13 -3.56 23.06
CA SER A 28 -3.37 -2.21 22.53
C SER A 28 -2.13 -1.31 22.56
N ASP A 29 -1.12 -1.68 23.34
CA ASP A 29 0.21 -1.07 23.28
C ASP A 29 1.09 -1.73 22.20
N VAL A 30 1.88 -0.88 21.52
CA VAL A 30 2.72 -1.29 20.39
C VAL A 30 3.87 -2.19 20.84
N GLN A 31 4.58 -1.83 21.91
CA GLN A 31 5.75 -2.58 22.36
C GLN A 31 5.33 -3.90 22.98
N ASP A 32 4.25 -3.89 23.78
CA ASP A 32 3.68 -5.11 24.35
C ASP A 32 3.26 -6.10 23.26
N LEU A 33 2.61 -5.62 22.18
CA LEU A 33 2.22 -6.49 21.07
C LEU A 33 3.43 -7.17 20.44
N ILE A 34 4.51 -6.41 20.19
CA ILE A 34 5.74 -6.94 19.59
C ILE A 34 6.32 -8.04 20.48
N ASP A 35 6.46 -7.79 21.78
CA ASP A 35 7.04 -8.76 22.71
C ASP A 35 6.16 -10.02 22.85
N VAL A 36 4.84 -9.84 22.90
CA VAL A 36 3.89 -10.95 22.97
C VAL A 36 3.98 -11.87 21.74
N TYR A 37 4.06 -11.31 20.53
CA TYR A 37 4.10 -12.12 19.32
C TYR A 37 5.48 -12.73 19.03
N ARG A 38 6.57 -12.06 19.42
CA ARG A 38 7.90 -12.68 19.43
C ARG A 38 7.94 -13.90 20.34
N GLU A 39 7.37 -13.79 21.53
CA GLU A 39 7.30 -14.92 22.45
C GLU A 39 6.36 -16.02 21.92
N LEU A 40 5.20 -15.68 21.37
CA LEU A 40 4.31 -16.68 20.75
C LEU A 40 5.01 -17.45 19.62
N ALA A 41 5.71 -16.75 18.73
CA ALA A 41 6.43 -17.36 17.62
C ALA A 41 7.54 -18.33 18.08
N ARG A 42 8.18 -18.07 19.24
CA ARG A 42 9.17 -18.98 19.83
C ARG A 42 8.56 -20.24 20.44
N ARG A 43 7.30 -20.21 20.85
CA ARG A 43 6.65 -21.29 21.61
C ARG A 43 6.11 -22.42 20.74
N GLY A 44 5.99 -22.23 19.44
CA GLY A 44 5.64 -23.31 18.51
C GLY A 44 5.23 -22.82 17.12
N PRO A 45 5.17 -23.74 16.14
CA PRO A 45 4.88 -23.42 14.75
C PRO A 45 3.37 -23.32 14.49
N TYR A 46 2.67 -22.46 15.22
CA TYR A 46 1.27 -22.14 14.94
C TYR A 46 1.18 -21.00 13.94
N ALA A 47 0.14 -21.00 13.11
CA ALA A 47 -0.21 -19.81 12.34
C ALA A 47 -0.64 -18.69 13.30
N LEU A 48 -0.16 -17.48 13.07
CA LEU A 48 -0.36 -16.31 13.92
C LEU A 48 -1.23 -15.26 13.21
N HIS A 49 -2.37 -14.94 13.81
CA HIS A 49 -3.23 -13.84 13.40
C HIS A 49 -2.85 -12.56 14.14
N LEU A 50 -2.08 -11.69 13.47
CA LEU A 50 -1.62 -10.44 14.05
C LEU A 50 -2.72 -9.37 14.06
N GLY A 51 -2.60 -8.45 15.01
CA GLY A 51 -3.37 -7.23 15.02
C GLY A 51 -3.19 -6.49 16.32
N LEU A 52 -2.94 -5.18 16.23
CA LEU A 52 -3.10 -4.29 17.37
C LEU A 52 -4.61 -4.15 17.64
N THR A 53 -5.06 -4.43 18.87
CA THR A 53 -6.46 -4.19 19.24
C THR A 53 -6.63 -2.74 19.68
N GLU A 54 -7.83 -2.18 19.52
CA GLU A 54 -8.15 -0.83 20.00
C GLU A 54 -7.17 0.25 19.50
N ALA A 55 -6.77 0.16 18.22
CA ALA A 55 -5.73 1.04 17.67
C ALA A 55 -6.13 2.53 17.73
N GLY A 56 -7.42 2.83 17.72
CA GLY A 56 -7.99 4.17 17.78
C GLY A 56 -8.46 4.69 16.42
N MET A 57 -8.79 5.98 16.37
CA MET A 57 -9.31 6.66 15.18
C MET A 57 -8.19 7.30 14.34
N GLY A 58 -8.41 7.39 13.03
CA GLY A 58 -7.61 8.18 12.10
C GLY A 58 -6.11 7.90 12.16
N ALA A 59 -5.31 8.97 12.05
CA ALA A 59 -3.85 8.89 11.96
C ALA A 59 -3.20 8.12 13.12
N LYS A 60 -3.70 8.28 14.36
CA LYS A 60 -3.17 7.55 15.51
C LYS A 60 -3.33 6.04 15.32
N GLY A 61 -4.51 5.58 14.91
CA GLY A 61 -4.78 4.17 14.69
C GLY A 61 -3.95 3.56 13.57
N ILE A 62 -3.78 4.31 12.47
CA ILE A 62 -2.96 3.92 11.32
C ILE A 62 -1.49 3.79 11.72
N VAL A 63 -0.94 4.82 12.37
CA VAL A 63 0.47 4.84 12.80
C VAL A 63 0.75 3.73 13.81
N ALA A 64 -0.09 3.58 14.83
CA ALA A 64 0.10 2.56 15.86
C ALA A 64 0.04 1.14 15.28
N SER A 65 -0.95 0.86 14.42
CA SER A 65 -1.08 -0.46 13.77
C SER A 65 0.13 -0.75 12.87
N THR A 66 0.57 0.24 12.09
CA THR A 66 1.73 0.08 11.20
C THR A 66 3.01 -0.14 12.02
N ALA A 67 3.24 0.64 13.06
CA ALA A 67 4.42 0.54 13.92
C ALA A 67 4.53 -0.82 14.63
N ALA A 68 3.40 -1.39 15.06
CA ALA A 68 3.39 -2.70 15.70
C ALA A 68 3.57 -3.86 14.70
N LEU A 69 2.81 -3.84 13.59
CA LEU A 69 2.77 -4.95 12.65
C LEU A 69 4.03 -5.01 11.77
N ALA A 70 4.57 -3.86 11.36
CA ALA A 70 5.72 -3.82 10.44
C ALA A 70 6.96 -4.50 11.02
N VAL A 71 7.22 -4.32 12.32
CA VAL A 71 8.35 -4.96 13.01
C VAL A 71 8.22 -6.48 12.97
N LEU A 72 7.06 -6.99 13.40
CA LEU A 72 6.79 -8.43 13.45
C LEU A 72 6.87 -9.07 12.07
N MET A 73 6.25 -8.46 11.06
CA MET A 73 6.22 -9.02 9.71
C MET A 73 7.60 -9.01 9.03
N GLN A 74 8.44 -8.00 9.28
CA GLN A 74 9.83 -7.99 8.80
C GLN A 74 10.70 -9.05 9.49
N GLU A 75 10.32 -9.48 10.69
CA GLU A 75 10.94 -10.63 11.40
C GLU A 75 10.40 -11.98 10.92
N GLY A 76 9.48 -12.00 9.94
CA GLY A 76 8.83 -13.22 9.45
C GLY A 76 7.74 -13.76 10.39
N ILE A 77 7.22 -12.93 11.30
CA ILE A 77 6.17 -13.29 12.25
C ILE A 77 4.83 -12.77 11.72
N GLY A 78 3.85 -13.67 11.59
CA GLY A 78 2.47 -13.34 11.21
C GLY A 78 2.04 -13.92 9.87
N ASP A 79 0.91 -14.63 9.87
CA ASP A 79 0.37 -15.33 8.69
C ASP A 79 -0.90 -14.67 8.14
N THR A 80 -1.58 -13.91 9.00
CA THR A 80 -2.74 -13.09 8.65
C THR A 80 -2.80 -11.89 9.57
N ILE A 81 -3.37 -10.77 9.09
CA ILE A 81 -3.44 -9.52 9.85
C ILE A 81 -4.87 -8.99 9.92
N ARG A 82 -5.16 -8.25 10.99
CA ARG A 82 -6.30 -7.34 11.07
C ARG A 82 -5.83 -6.01 11.65
N VAL A 83 -6.18 -4.92 10.99
CA VAL A 83 -6.07 -3.56 11.53
C VAL A 83 -7.38 -3.26 12.26
N SER A 84 -7.30 -2.80 13.51
CA SER A 84 -8.49 -2.56 14.35
C SER A 84 -8.75 -1.06 14.48
N LEU A 85 -9.12 -0.41 13.37
CA LEU A 85 -9.47 1.01 13.38
C LEU A 85 -10.86 1.23 13.95
N THR A 86 -10.97 2.28 14.77
CA THR A 86 -12.25 2.87 15.11
C THR A 86 -12.66 3.78 13.94
N PRO A 87 -13.75 3.48 13.23
CA PRO A 87 -14.22 4.35 12.14
C PRO A 87 -14.66 5.70 12.69
N GLN A 88 -14.53 6.75 11.89
CA GLN A 88 -15.22 8.01 12.18
C GLN A 88 -16.75 7.81 12.15
N PRO A 89 -17.54 8.69 12.78
CA PRO A 89 -18.99 8.68 12.58
C PRO A 89 -19.34 8.76 11.09
N ASN A 90 -20.12 7.81 10.59
CA ASN A 90 -20.44 7.63 9.17
C ASN A 90 -19.22 7.37 8.25
N GLY A 91 -18.07 6.99 8.83
CA GLY A 91 -16.90 6.57 8.07
C GLY A 91 -17.07 5.19 7.45
N ASP A 92 -16.33 4.94 6.37
CA ASP A 92 -16.36 3.65 5.69
C ASP A 92 -15.58 2.60 6.50
N ARG A 93 -16.23 1.47 6.80
CA ARG A 93 -15.59 0.35 7.49
C ARG A 93 -14.46 -0.28 6.66
N THR A 94 -14.48 -0.12 5.34
CA THR A 94 -13.42 -0.65 4.46
C THR A 94 -12.06 0.03 4.67
N GLU A 95 -11.99 1.16 5.38
CA GLU A 95 -10.72 1.86 5.68
C GLU A 95 -9.71 0.93 6.38
N GLU A 96 -10.16 0.05 7.29
CA GLU A 96 -9.26 -0.88 7.96
C GLU A 96 -8.64 -1.92 7.01
N VAL A 97 -9.38 -2.30 5.97
CA VAL A 97 -8.91 -3.22 4.92
C VAL A 97 -7.91 -2.51 4.02
N ILE A 98 -8.19 -1.26 3.63
CA ILE A 98 -7.28 -0.43 2.83
C ILE A 98 -5.95 -0.27 3.58
N VAL A 99 -6.00 0.06 4.88
CA VAL A 99 -4.78 0.21 5.70
C VAL A 99 -4.03 -1.11 5.82
N ALA A 100 -4.71 -2.24 6.03
CA ALA A 100 -4.07 -3.56 6.06
C ALA A 100 -3.34 -3.87 4.75
N GLN A 101 -3.98 -3.60 3.60
CA GLN A 101 -3.37 -3.76 2.28
C GLN A 101 -2.15 -2.86 2.10
N GLN A 102 -2.26 -1.58 2.49
CA GLN A 102 -1.16 -0.62 2.38
C GLN A 102 0.05 -1.00 3.24
N ILE A 103 -0.16 -1.54 4.44
CA ILE A 103 0.94 -2.01 5.29
C ILE A 103 1.69 -3.15 4.58
N LEU A 104 0.98 -4.20 4.15
CA LEU A 104 1.59 -5.36 3.47
C LEU A 104 2.30 -4.95 2.17
N GLN A 105 1.72 -4.02 1.41
CA GLN A 105 2.28 -3.56 0.15
C GLN A 105 3.48 -2.65 0.33
N SER A 106 3.47 -1.79 1.36
CA SER A 106 4.62 -0.93 1.69
C SER A 106 5.82 -1.74 2.18
N LEU A 107 5.59 -2.90 2.80
CA LEU A 107 6.65 -3.83 3.20
C LEU A 107 7.09 -4.77 2.06
N GLY A 108 6.46 -4.70 0.89
CA GLY A 108 6.77 -5.58 -0.25
C GLY A 108 6.31 -7.02 -0.07
N ILE A 109 5.40 -7.31 0.87
CA ILE A 109 4.92 -8.67 1.17
C ILE A 109 3.84 -9.09 0.17
N ARG A 110 2.96 -8.16 -0.22
CA ARG A 110 1.84 -8.42 -1.16
C ARG A 110 1.55 -7.19 -2.01
N SER A 111 1.21 -7.39 -3.28
CA SER A 111 0.68 -6.36 -4.17
C SER A 111 -0.83 -6.53 -4.33
N PHE A 112 -1.58 -5.43 -4.20
CA PHE A 112 -3.04 -5.38 -4.29
C PHE A 112 -3.52 -4.39 -5.35
N THR A 113 -2.87 -3.23 -5.43
CA THR A 113 -3.18 -2.16 -6.38
C THR A 113 -1.90 -1.49 -6.85
N PRO A 114 -1.84 -0.99 -8.09
CA PRO A 114 -0.72 -0.15 -8.54
C PRO A 114 -0.41 0.97 -7.53
N GLN A 115 0.89 1.21 -7.29
CA GLN A 115 1.33 2.25 -6.34
C GLN A 115 1.62 3.57 -7.05
N VAL A 116 1.18 4.66 -6.44
CA VAL A 116 1.58 6.01 -6.84
C VAL A 116 2.69 6.50 -5.92
N THR A 117 3.88 6.68 -6.47
CA THR A 117 4.97 7.43 -5.83
C THR A 117 4.81 8.90 -6.18
N ALA A 118 4.55 9.74 -5.18
CA ALA A 118 4.41 11.17 -5.39
C ALA A 118 5.35 11.95 -4.47
N CYS A 119 5.86 13.09 -4.94
CA CYS A 119 6.62 14.00 -4.08
C CYS A 119 5.68 14.70 -3.08
N PRO A 120 6.17 15.21 -1.94
CA PRO A 120 5.30 15.94 -1.00
C PRO A 120 4.74 17.26 -1.56
N GLY A 121 5.29 17.75 -2.67
CA GLY A 121 5.10 19.13 -3.12
C GLY A 121 5.97 20.10 -2.31
N CYS A 122 6.41 21.20 -2.93
CA CYS A 122 7.15 22.28 -2.28
C CYS A 122 6.94 23.59 -3.04
N GLY A 123 7.58 24.69 -2.63
CA GLY A 123 7.46 26.00 -3.31
C GLY A 123 7.93 26.03 -4.78
N ARG A 124 8.49 24.91 -5.27
CA ARG A 124 8.89 24.72 -6.67
C ARG A 124 7.77 24.21 -7.57
N THR A 125 6.59 23.87 -7.06
CA THR A 125 5.44 23.45 -7.88
C THR A 125 4.23 24.29 -7.53
N THR A 126 3.31 24.47 -8.48
CA THR A 126 1.96 24.91 -8.14
C THR A 126 1.31 23.80 -7.30
N SER A 127 0.91 24.13 -6.08
CA SER A 127 0.46 23.13 -5.11
C SER A 127 -0.80 22.41 -5.58
N THR A 128 -1.75 23.13 -6.18
CA THR A 128 -3.09 22.61 -6.46
C THR A 128 -3.09 21.60 -7.62
N LEU A 129 -2.55 21.95 -8.79
CA LEU A 129 -2.53 21.05 -9.96
C LEU A 129 -1.81 19.73 -9.66
N PHE A 130 -0.66 19.81 -9.01
CA PHE A 130 0.11 18.62 -8.63
C PHE A 130 -0.67 17.71 -7.66
N GLN A 131 -1.29 18.30 -6.62
CA GLN A 131 -2.05 17.56 -5.62
C GLN A 131 -3.29 16.91 -6.23
N GLU A 132 -4.04 17.65 -7.06
CA GLU A 132 -5.22 17.14 -7.77
C GLU A 132 -4.83 15.97 -8.70
N MET A 133 -3.77 16.13 -9.49
CA MET A 133 -3.32 15.06 -10.39
C MET A 133 -2.90 13.79 -9.63
N ALA A 134 -2.15 13.92 -8.53
CA ALA A 134 -1.73 12.77 -7.74
C ALA A 134 -2.92 12.03 -7.10
N ASP A 135 -3.92 12.78 -6.61
CA ASP A 135 -5.15 12.21 -6.06
C ASP A 135 -6.02 11.55 -7.13
N ASP A 136 -6.22 12.20 -8.28
CA ASP A 136 -6.99 11.69 -9.41
C ASP A 136 -6.41 10.39 -9.95
N ILE A 137 -5.09 10.32 -10.15
CA ILE A 137 -4.41 9.09 -10.58
C ILE A 137 -4.56 7.99 -9.51
N GLY A 138 -4.39 8.33 -8.23
CA GLY A 138 -4.55 7.38 -7.13
C GLY A 138 -5.97 6.80 -7.05
N LYS A 139 -6.99 7.63 -7.25
CA LYS A 139 -8.40 7.22 -7.32
C LYS A 139 -8.69 6.39 -8.57
N TYR A 140 -8.17 6.81 -9.72
CA TYR A 140 -8.34 6.11 -10.99
C TYR A 140 -7.79 4.68 -10.91
N LEU A 141 -6.55 4.51 -10.45
CA LEU A 141 -5.92 3.20 -10.28
C LEU A 141 -6.72 2.28 -9.35
N ARG A 142 -7.22 2.82 -8.22
CA ARG A 142 -8.07 2.06 -7.30
C ARG A 142 -9.42 1.68 -7.92
N GLY A 143 -10.03 2.58 -8.67
CA GLY A 143 -11.30 2.33 -9.37
C GLY A 143 -11.18 1.33 -10.52
N GLN A 144 -10.02 1.28 -11.19
CA GLN A 144 -9.76 0.35 -12.28
C GLN A 144 -9.33 -1.04 -11.79
N MET A 145 -8.71 -1.15 -10.62
CA MET A 145 -8.17 -2.43 -10.15
C MET A 145 -9.16 -3.61 -10.16
N PRO A 146 -10.45 -3.46 -9.77
CA PRO A 146 -11.43 -4.54 -9.88
C PRO A 146 -11.57 -5.08 -11.31
N ILE A 147 -11.53 -4.21 -12.32
CA ILE A 147 -11.64 -4.55 -13.73
C ILE A 147 -10.31 -5.14 -14.22
N TRP A 148 -9.20 -4.49 -13.91
CA TRP A 148 -7.87 -4.90 -14.36
C TRP A 148 -7.44 -6.23 -13.77
N ARG A 149 -7.84 -6.57 -12.54
CA ARG A 149 -7.49 -7.84 -11.92
C ARG A 149 -7.98 -9.05 -12.73
N GLU A 150 -9.09 -8.91 -13.44
CA GLU A 150 -9.68 -9.98 -14.25
C GLU A 150 -8.97 -10.14 -15.60
N HIS A 151 -8.36 -9.07 -16.13
CA HIS A 151 -7.87 -9.01 -17.51
C HIS A 151 -6.34 -8.89 -17.62
N TYR A 152 -5.68 -8.37 -16.60
CA TYR A 152 -4.28 -7.93 -16.64
C TYR A 152 -3.50 -8.52 -15.46
N ALA A 153 -3.05 -9.76 -15.62
CA ALA A 153 -2.32 -10.47 -14.56
C ALA A 153 -0.98 -9.77 -14.23
N GLY A 154 -0.78 -9.43 -12.96
CA GLY A 154 0.43 -8.75 -12.46
C GLY A 154 0.37 -7.23 -12.51
N VAL A 155 -0.76 -6.65 -12.96
CA VAL A 155 -0.95 -5.19 -12.98
C VAL A 155 -0.84 -4.56 -11.59
N GLU A 156 -1.16 -5.30 -10.53
CA GLU A 156 -1.04 -4.88 -9.13
C GLU A 156 0.40 -4.50 -8.73
N GLU A 157 1.41 -4.98 -9.46
CA GLU A 157 2.83 -4.66 -9.22
C GLU A 157 3.26 -3.35 -9.90
N MET A 158 2.40 -2.76 -10.74
CA MET A 158 2.71 -1.54 -11.48
C MET A 158 3.01 -0.37 -10.54
N LYS A 159 4.10 0.34 -10.83
CA LYS A 159 4.49 1.56 -10.14
C LYS A 159 4.29 2.77 -11.05
N VAL A 160 3.56 3.75 -10.55
CA VAL A 160 3.29 5.03 -11.22
C VAL A 160 3.96 6.14 -10.44
N ALA A 161 4.67 7.06 -11.09
CA ALA A 161 5.26 8.23 -10.45
C ALA A 161 4.55 9.53 -10.86
N VAL A 162 4.25 10.40 -9.90
CA VAL A 162 3.69 11.74 -10.12
C VAL A 162 4.53 12.76 -9.39
N MET A 163 5.32 13.53 -10.13
CA MET A 163 6.34 14.39 -9.56
C MET A 163 6.06 15.86 -9.88
N GLY A 164 6.23 16.75 -8.91
CA GLY A 164 5.82 18.17 -9.04
C GLY A 164 6.82 19.10 -9.72
N CYS A 165 8.09 18.69 -9.92
CA CYS A 165 9.08 19.54 -10.58
C CYS A 165 10.23 18.71 -11.17
N VAL A 166 11.07 19.35 -11.99
CA VAL A 166 12.20 18.68 -12.69
C VAL A 166 13.35 18.24 -11.78
N VAL A 167 13.43 18.67 -10.52
CA VAL A 167 14.56 18.39 -9.63
C VAL A 167 14.71 16.89 -9.40
N ASN A 168 13.66 16.26 -8.88
CA ASN A 168 13.62 14.81 -8.67
C ASN A 168 12.72 14.11 -9.69
N GLY A 169 11.90 14.86 -10.44
CA GLY A 169 10.84 14.30 -11.27
C GLY A 169 11.32 13.30 -12.31
N PRO A 170 12.31 13.64 -13.18
CA PRO A 170 12.82 12.73 -14.19
C PRO A 170 13.53 11.50 -13.61
N GLY A 171 14.17 11.62 -12.44
CA GLY A 171 14.84 10.50 -11.78
C GLY A 171 13.82 9.47 -11.29
N GLU A 172 12.89 9.92 -10.44
CA GLU A 172 11.84 9.06 -9.87
C GLU A 172 10.92 8.47 -10.95
N SER A 173 10.59 9.26 -11.98
CA SER A 173 9.75 8.79 -13.10
C SER A 173 10.41 7.67 -13.91
N LYS A 174 11.74 7.63 -13.98
CA LYS A 174 12.47 6.55 -14.66
C LYS A 174 12.57 5.27 -13.83
N HIS A 175 12.44 5.36 -12.51
CA HIS A 175 12.41 4.21 -11.61
C HIS A 175 11.02 3.57 -11.52
N ALA A 176 9.98 4.28 -11.93
CA ALA A 176 8.63 3.76 -12.10
C ALA A 176 8.43 3.10 -13.47
N ASN A 177 7.36 2.30 -13.60
CA ASN A 177 6.93 1.77 -14.89
C ASN A 177 6.41 2.88 -15.80
N LEU A 178 5.64 3.78 -15.22
CA LEU A 178 5.10 4.97 -15.87
C LEU A 178 5.28 6.16 -14.93
N GLY A 179 5.79 7.28 -15.41
CA GLY A 179 5.98 8.45 -14.56
C GLY A 179 5.80 9.76 -15.31
N ILE A 180 5.29 10.77 -14.60
CA ILE A 180 5.18 12.14 -15.11
C ILE A 180 5.92 13.11 -14.18
N SER A 181 6.68 14.01 -14.79
CA SER A 181 7.28 15.15 -14.10
C SER A 181 6.56 16.41 -14.53
N LEU A 182 5.76 17.01 -13.65
CA LEU A 182 5.10 18.28 -13.88
C LEU A 182 6.09 19.45 -13.91
N PRO A 183 5.72 20.55 -14.58
CA PRO A 183 6.53 21.75 -14.59
C PRO A 183 6.48 22.46 -13.23
N GLY A 184 7.64 22.86 -12.74
CA GLY A 184 7.76 23.68 -11.56
C GLY A 184 7.44 25.17 -11.80
N THR A 185 7.43 25.94 -10.71
CA THR A 185 7.27 27.40 -10.74
C THR A 185 8.40 28.04 -11.53
N GLY A 186 8.07 28.74 -12.62
CA GLY A 186 9.06 29.39 -13.50
C GLY A 186 9.70 28.46 -14.52
N GLU A 187 9.24 27.21 -14.62
CA GLU A 187 9.68 26.26 -15.64
C GLU A 187 8.78 26.33 -16.89
N ASP A 188 9.28 25.80 -17.99
CA ASP A 188 8.52 25.67 -19.23
C ASP A 188 7.29 24.76 -18.98
N PRO A 189 6.05 25.14 -19.37
CA PRO A 189 4.82 24.41 -19.08
C PRO A 189 4.72 23.10 -19.87
N ARG A 190 5.63 22.16 -19.56
CA ARG A 190 5.84 20.88 -20.22
C ARG A 190 6.00 19.82 -19.14
N ALA A 191 5.28 18.72 -19.32
CA ALA A 191 5.35 17.58 -18.42
C ALA A 191 5.92 16.37 -19.17
N PRO A 192 7.24 16.09 -19.09
CA PRO A 192 7.79 14.88 -19.67
C PRO A 192 7.22 13.63 -18.98
N VAL A 193 6.80 12.68 -19.81
CA VAL A 193 6.29 11.37 -19.40
C VAL A 193 7.32 10.31 -19.76
N PHE A 194 7.63 9.45 -18.78
CA PHE A 194 8.58 8.37 -18.89
C PHE A 194 7.85 7.03 -18.83
N VAL A 195 8.25 6.10 -19.69
CA VAL A 195 7.77 4.71 -19.73
C VAL A 195 8.99 3.81 -19.70
N ASP A 196 9.05 2.88 -18.75
CA ASP A 196 10.15 1.92 -18.58
C ASP A 196 11.54 2.60 -18.63
N GLY A 197 11.70 3.70 -17.89
CA GLY A 197 12.96 4.44 -17.80
C GLY A 197 13.29 5.35 -18.99
N LYS A 198 12.46 5.41 -20.03
CA LYS A 198 12.71 6.19 -21.25
C LYS A 198 11.69 7.31 -21.42
N LEU A 199 12.14 8.47 -21.89
CA LEU A 199 11.24 9.57 -22.26
C LEU A 199 10.35 9.12 -23.42
N ARG A 200 9.03 9.14 -23.22
CA ARG A 200 8.03 8.71 -24.21
C ARG A 200 7.44 9.89 -24.97
N VAL A 201 6.99 10.89 -24.24
CA VAL A 201 6.30 12.08 -24.76
C VAL A 201 6.47 13.24 -23.77
N THR A 202 6.16 14.45 -24.20
CA THR A 202 6.12 15.63 -23.35
C THR A 202 4.78 16.31 -23.50
N LEU A 203 3.94 16.21 -22.47
CA LEU A 203 2.58 16.75 -22.45
C LEU A 203 2.60 18.25 -22.18
N LYS A 204 1.59 18.98 -22.65
CA LYS A 204 1.46 20.43 -22.45
C LYS A 204 -0.02 20.85 -22.38
N GLY A 205 -0.28 21.99 -21.75
CA GLY A 205 -1.62 22.58 -21.73
C GLY A 205 -2.55 21.97 -20.68
N ALA A 206 -3.85 22.20 -20.83
CA ALA A 206 -4.86 21.83 -19.83
C ALA A 206 -5.21 20.33 -19.82
N GLN A 207 -4.80 19.57 -20.83
CA GLN A 207 -5.18 18.17 -21.03
C GLN A 207 -4.13 17.17 -20.50
N ILE A 208 -3.18 17.62 -19.66
CA ILE A 208 -2.10 16.76 -19.12
C ILE A 208 -2.67 15.55 -18.37
N VAL A 209 -3.71 15.73 -17.55
CA VAL A 209 -4.27 14.62 -16.74
C VAL A 209 -4.99 13.59 -17.62
N PRO A 210 -5.96 13.97 -18.49
CA PRO A 210 -6.59 13.02 -19.40
C PRO A 210 -5.61 12.31 -20.34
N GLU A 211 -4.64 13.03 -20.91
CA GLU A 211 -3.63 12.43 -21.79
C GLU A 211 -2.73 11.45 -21.03
N PHE A 212 -2.38 11.75 -19.78
CA PHE A 212 -1.60 10.82 -18.95
C PHE A 212 -2.40 9.56 -18.61
N ILE A 213 -3.70 9.67 -18.33
CA ILE A 213 -4.59 8.51 -18.11
C ILE A 213 -4.67 7.65 -19.36
N GLU A 214 -4.79 8.25 -20.54
CA GLU A 214 -4.80 7.49 -21.81
C GLU A 214 -3.48 6.72 -22.02
N ILE A 215 -2.33 7.36 -21.76
CA ILE A 215 -1.02 6.71 -21.81
C ILE A 215 -0.95 5.56 -20.80
N LEU A 216 -1.53 5.75 -19.61
CA LEU A 216 -1.58 4.75 -18.56
C LEU A 216 -2.39 3.52 -19.01
N ASP A 217 -3.59 3.71 -19.53
CA ASP A 217 -4.43 2.62 -20.03
C ASP A 217 -3.76 1.87 -21.18
N GLN A 218 -3.15 2.61 -22.12
CA GLN A 218 -2.37 2.03 -23.21
C GLN A 218 -1.17 1.23 -22.68
N TYR A 219 -0.46 1.75 -21.67
CA TYR A 219 0.63 1.03 -21.03
C TYR A 219 0.13 -0.27 -20.39
N VAL A 220 -0.98 -0.22 -19.65
CA VAL A 220 -1.57 -1.41 -19.01
C VAL A 220 -1.94 -2.46 -20.06
N ALA A 221 -2.67 -2.05 -21.10
CA ALA A 221 -3.09 -2.95 -22.17
C ALA A 221 -1.90 -3.58 -22.90
N ASN A 222 -0.86 -2.80 -23.22
CA ASN A 222 0.31 -3.31 -23.94
C ASN A 222 1.20 -4.20 -23.05
N ARG A 223 1.39 -3.83 -21.79
CA ARG A 223 2.35 -4.50 -20.89
C ARG A 223 1.78 -5.74 -20.21
N TYR A 224 0.49 -5.71 -19.88
CA TYR A 224 -0.18 -6.76 -19.12
C TYR A 224 -1.30 -7.45 -19.91
N GLY A 225 -1.77 -6.88 -21.03
CA GLY A 225 -2.75 -7.51 -21.91
C GLY A 225 -2.18 -8.51 -22.90
N ALA A 226 -0.86 -8.54 -23.08
CA ALA A 226 -0.18 -9.57 -23.86
C ALA A 226 -0.03 -10.88 -23.03
N LYS A 227 -1.15 -11.57 -22.80
CA LYS A 227 -1.20 -12.97 -22.38
C LYS A 227 -2.39 -13.68 -23.01
#